data_AF-A0A5K1D1C9-F1
#
_entry.id   AF-A0A5K1D1C9-F1
#
_cell.length_a   1.000
_cell.length_b   1.000
_cell.length_c   1.000
_cell.angle_alpha   90.00
_cell.angle_beta   90.00
_cell.angle_gamma   90.00
#
_symmetry.space_group_name_H-M   'P 1'
#
loop_
_entity.id
_entity.type
_entity.pdbx_description
1 polymer ?
#
loop_
_entity_poly.entity_id
_entity_poly.type
_entity_poly.pdbx_seq_one_letter_code
_entity_poly.pdbx_strand_id
1 'polypeptide(L)' 'MAGTAKALALLCFLSALAIAHCEHFIVQGRVYCDTCRFGFETKASTYIP' A
#
# COMPACT_ATOMS: atom_id res chain seq x y z
N MET A 1 21.05 -1.40 -34.34
CA MET A 1 20.57 -0.19 -33.64
C MET A 1 19.05 -0.14 -33.46
N ALA A 2 18.24 -0.48 -34.47
CA ALA A 2 16.77 -0.41 -34.34
C ALA A 2 16.13 -1.51 -33.46
N GLY A 3 16.75 -2.70 -33.37
CA GLY A 3 16.21 -3.83 -32.59
C GLY A 3 16.32 -3.65 -31.07
N THR A 4 17.37 -2.98 -30.59
CA THR A 4 17.59 -2.74 -29.16
C THR A 4 16.60 -1.72 -28.59
N ALA A 5 16.28 -0.66 -29.33
CA ALA A 5 15.28 0.33 -28.93
C ALA A 5 13.87 -0.27 -28.81
N LYS A 6 13.50 -1.18 -29.72
CA LYS A 6 12.21 -1.89 -29.66
C LYS A 6 12.13 -2.84 -28.46
N ALA A 7 13.21 -3.56 -28.18
CA ALA A 7 13.28 -4.43 -27.01
C ALA A 7 13.14 -3.64 -25.70
N LEU A 8 13.82 -2.50 -25.58
CA LEU A 8 13.71 -1.61 -24.42
C LEU A 8 12.30 -1.06 -24.26
N ALA A 9 11.67 -0.58 -25.34
CA ALA A 9 10.30 -0.10 -25.29
C ALA A 9 9.34 -1.21 -24.82
N LEU A 10 9.45 -2.42 -25.38
CA LEU A 10 8.63 -3.56 -24.98
C LEU A 10 8.81 -3.92 -23.49
N LEU A 11 10.06 -3.94 -23.00
CA LEU A 11 10.37 -4.19 -21.60
C LEU A 11 9.76 -3.12 -20.68
N CYS A 12 9.82 -1.85 -21.07
CA CYS A 12 9.21 -0.74 -20.32
C CYS A 12 7.68 -0.82 -20.28
N PHE A 13 7.04 -1.20 -21.39
CA PHE A 13 5.59 -1.37 -21.40
C PHE A 13 5.14 -2.58 -20.57
N LEU A 14 5.87 -3.69 -20.63
CA LEU A 14 5.59 -4.89 -19.84
C LEU A 14 5.73 -4.64 -18.34
N SER A 15 6.77 -3.91 -17.92
CA SER A 15 6.96 -3.58 -16.50
C SER A 15 5.89 -2.63 -15.97
N ALA A 16 5.50 -1.62 -16.76
CA ALA A 16 4.40 -0.71 -16.38
C ALA A 16 3.08 -1.46 -16.22
N LEU A 17 2.78 -2.41 -17.11
CA LEU A 17 1.58 -3.23 -17.03
C LEU A 17 1.58 -4.15 -15.80
N ALA A 18 2.73 -4.73 -15.45
CA ALA A 18 2.87 -5.57 -14.25
C ALA A 18 2.61 -4.79 -12.95
N ILE A 19 3.06 -3.53 -12.87
CA ILE A 19 2.81 -2.66 -11.70
C ILE A 19 1.32 -2.28 -11.62
N ALA A 20 0.68 -2.02 -12.75
CA ALA A 20 -0.75 -1.68 -12.80
C ALA A 20 -1.66 -2.85 -12.38
N HIS A 21 -1.21 -4.10 -12.59
CA HIS A 21 -1.91 -5.32 -12.19
C HIS A 21 -1.53 -5.81 -10.78
N CYS A 22 -0.80 -5.02 -9.99
CA CYS A 22 -0.50 -5.39 -8.62
C CYS A 22 -1.79 -5.41 -7.79
N GLU A 23 -2.01 -6.51 -7.06
CA GLU A 23 -3.13 -6.61 -6.13
C GLU A 23 -3.07 -5.48 -5.10
N HIS A 24 -4.21 -4.84 -4.83
CA HIS A 24 -4.28 -3.79 -3.84
C HIS A 24 -3.99 -4.37 -2.45
N PHE A 25 -2.88 -3.96 -1.84
CA PHE A 25 -2.59 -4.32 -0.46
C PHE A 25 -3.33 -3.35 0.48
N ILE A 26 -4.44 -3.82 1.06
CA ILE A 26 -5.27 -3.02 1.98
C ILE A 26 -4.77 -3.23 3.42
N VAL A 27 -4.20 -2.18 4.02
CA VAL A 27 -3.87 -2.17 5.44
C VAL A 27 -5.13 -1.81 6.24
N GLN A 28 -5.52 -2.67 7.18
CA GLN A 28 -6.65 -2.44 8.06
C GLN A 28 -6.19 -2.08 9.46
N GLY A 29 -6.88 -1.13 10.08
CA GLY A 29 -6.60 -0.67 11.44
C GLY A 29 -7.85 -0.03 12.05
N ARG A 30 -7.76 0.32 13.34
CA ARG A 30 -8.79 1.04 14.07
C ARG A 30 -8.16 2.21 14.80
N VAL A 31 -8.92 3.28 14.98
CA VAL A 31 -8.52 4.46 15.75
C VAL A 31 -9.23 4.44 17.08
N TYR A 32 -8.48 4.61 18.17
CA TYR A 32 -9.04 4.70 19.52
C TYR A 32 -8.56 5.96 20.24
N CYS A 33 -9.39 6.48 21.12
CA CYS A 33 -9.01 7.47 22.11
C CYS A 33 -8.23 6.76 23.22
N ASP A 34 -6.96 7.13 23.41
CA ASP A 34 -6.17 6.72 24.56
C ASP A 34 -6.57 7.56 25.79
N THR A 35 -7.70 7.19 26.39
CA THR A 35 -8.31 7.89 27.53
C THR A 35 -7.38 8.04 28.72
N CYS A 36 -6.44 7.11 28.89
CA CYS A 36 -5.52 7.07 30.03
C CYS A 36 -4.09 7.49 29.68
N ARG A 37 -3.79 7.70 28.38
CA ARG A 37 -2.47 8.09 27.86
C ARG A 37 -1.36 7.10 28.19
N PHE A 38 -1.68 5.80 28.14
CA PHE A 38 -0.70 4.74 28.41
C PHE A 38 0.13 4.36 27.18
N GLY A 39 -0.27 4.79 25.99
CA GLY A 39 0.40 4.47 24.73
C GLY A 39 0.09 3.07 24.21
N PHE A 40 -0.90 2.39 24.78
CA PHE A 40 -1.42 1.12 24.29
C PHE A 40 -2.93 1.01 24.56
N GLU A 41 -3.58 0.12 23.82
CA GLU A 41 -5.03 -0.07 23.93
C GLU A 41 -5.39 -0.77 25.24
N THR A 42 -6.41 -0.25 25.93
CA THR A 42 -6.91 -0.81 27.20
C THR A 42 -8.42 -0.98 27.17
N LYS A 43 -8.97 -1.57 28.25
CA LYS A 43 -10.43 -1.68 28.42
C LYS A 43 -11.14 -0.33 28.55
N ALA A 44 -10.41 0.74 28.86
CA ALA A 44 -10.95 2.09 28.95
C ALA A 44 -10.94 2.83 27.60
N SER A 45 -10.18 2.33 26.61
CA SER A 45 -10.09 2.94 25.28
C SER A 45 -11.45 2.95 24.58
N THR A 46 -11.75 4.05 23.90
CA THR A 46 -12.99 4.19 23.12
C THR A 46 -12.67 4.32 21.64
N TYR A 47 -13.36 3.54 20.79
CA TYR A 47 -13.13 3.64 19.35
C TYR A 47 -13.78 4.89 18.75
N ILE A 48 -13.04 5.52 17.84
CA ILE A 48 -13.51 6.68 17.07
C ILE A 48 -14.00 6.15 15.71
N PRO A 49 -15.25 6.45 15.29
CA PRO A 49 -15.78 6.06 13.99
C PRO A 49 -15.00 6.65 12.81
#